data_AF-A0A6L3FWG1-F1
#
_entry.id   AF-A0A6L3FWG1-F1
#
_cell.length_a   1.000
_cell.length_b   1.000
_cell.length_c   1.000
_cell.angle_alpha   90.00
_cell.angle_beta   90.00
_cell.angle_gamma   90.00
#
_symmetry.space_group_name_H-M   'P 1'
#
loop_
_entity.id
_entity.type
_entity.pdbx_description
1 polymer ?
#
loop_
_entity_poly.entity_id
_entity_poly.type
_entity_poly.pdbx_seq_one_letter_code
_entity_poly.pdbx_strand_id
1 'polypeptide(L)'
;MTIPFQNLLDLPEGAGYRHRDGRASVDIRRQGDSLAVTGHCDSLMRRCLFYEEEVFRRQVREDSLLQTVEFYKQELVRIRSETEQDITEVKTEFKQRFNPVKISLIAFIAGMASGIVLTVLIKRRLYEK
;
A
#
# COMPACT_ATOMS: atom_id res chain seq x y z
N MET A 1 -2.68 55.90 10.95
CA MET A 1 -2.00 57.20 10.77
C MET A 1 -2.61 57.88 9.56
N THR A 2 -3.27 59.02 9.75
CA THR A 2 -4.02 59.72 8.69
C THR A 2 -3.09 60.76 8.06
N ILE A 3 -2.67 60.54 6.81
CA ILE A 3 -1.87 61.52 6.07
C ILE A 3 -2.84 62.34 5.23
N PRO A 4 -2.88 63.68 5.36
CA PRO A 4 -3.75 64.51 4.54
C PRO A 4 -3.31 64.43 3.08
N PHE A 5 -4.28 64.33 2.16
CA PHE A 5 -4.06 64.17 0.71
C PHE A 5 -3.17 65.26 0.11
N GLN A 6 -3.23 66.47 0.68
CA GLN A 6 -2.41 67.62 0.27
C GLN A 6 -0.90 67.36 0.46
N ASN A 7 -0.50 66.60 1.49
CA ASN A 7 0.91 66.31 1.76
C ASN A 7 1.52 65.24 0.83
N LEU A 8 0.71 64.45 0.12
CA LEU A 8 1.25 63.43 -0.81
C LEU A 8 1.68 64.04 -2.15
N LEU A 9 1.02 65.11 -2.59
CA LEU A 9 1.34 65.81 -3.84
C LEU A 9 2.54 66.76 -3.69
N ASP A 10 2.80 67.23 -2.47
CA ASP A 10 3.92 68.13 -2.15
C ASP A 10 5.26 67.40 -1.89
N LEU A 11 5.28 66.07 -1.99
CA LEU A 11 6.51 65.27 -1.80
C LEU A 11 7.53 65.55 -2.92
N PRO A 12 8.80 65.84 -2.64
CA PRO A 12 9.80 66.06 -3.69
C PRO A 12 9.97 64.83 -4.60
N GLU A 13 10.47 65.04 -5.82
CA GLU A 13 10.67 63.95 -6.78
C GLU A 13 11.59 62.86 -6.19
N GLY A 14 11.11 61.61 -6.20
CA GLY A 14 11.82 60.48 -5.57
C GLY A 14 11.52 60.28 -4.07
N ALA A 15 10.77 61.17 -3.41
CA ALA A 15 10.34 60.93 -2.04
C ALA A 15 9.29 59.82 -1.98
N GLY A 16 9.45 58.95 -0.98
CA GLY A 16 8.59 57.81 -0.76
C GLY A 16 8.19 57.68 0.70
N TYR A 17 6.95 57.27 0.93
CA TYR A 17 6.43 56.98 2.25
C TYR A 17 6.13 55.49 2.38
N ARG A 18 6.66 54.86 3.43
CA ARG A 18 6.37 53.47 3.73
C ARG A 18 5.70 53.37 5.09
N HIS A 19 4.52 52.76 5.11
CA HIS A 19 3.86 52.37 6.34
C HIS A 19 3.74 50.86 6.42
N ARG A 20 3.90 50.32 7.62
CA ARG A 20 3.70 48.90 7.90
C ARG A 20 2.80 48.78 9.10
N ASP A 21 1.75 47.98 8.94
CA ASP A 21 0.88 47.56 10.03
C ASP A 21 0.81 46.03 10.04
N GLY A 22 1.50 45.44 11.01
CA GLY A 22 1.70 44.00 11.12
C GLY A 22 2.30 43.37 9.84
N ARG A 23 1.43 42.66 9.12
CA ARG A 23 1.71 41.82 7.94
C ARG A 23 1.45 42.51 6.60
N ALA A 24 0.87 43.70 6.65
CA ALA A 24 0.63 44.54 5.49
C ALA A 24 1.58 45.73 5.51
N SER A 25 2.15 46.07 4.37
CA SER A 25 2.86 47.33 4.17
C SER A 25 2.38 48.02 2.91
N VAL A 26 2.38 49.35 2.95
CA VAL A 26 2.04 50.20 1.81
C VAL A 26 3.24 51.11 1.57
N ASP A 27 3.79 51.05 0.37
CA ASP A 27 4.89 51.90 -0.12
C ASP A 27 4.28 52.86 -1.15
N ILE A 28 4.39 54.16 -0.91
CA ILE A 28 3.87 55.23 -1.76
C ILE A 28 5.08 55.98 -2.30
N ARG A 29 5.20 56.13 -3.61
CA ARG A 29 6.30 56.86 -4.25
C ARG A 29 5.76 57.86 -5.26
N ARG A 30 6.37 59.04 -5.32
CA ARG A 30 6.10 60.01 -6.39
C ARG A 30 6.87 59.63 -7.65
N GLN A 31 6.16 59.47 -8.77
CA GLN A 31 6.71 59.33 -10.12
C GLN A 31 6.18 60.47 -10.98
N GLY A 32 6.97 61.55 -11.08
CA GLY A 32 6.56 62.77 -11.79
C GLY A 32 5.26 63.35 -11.22
N ASP A 33 4.21 63.34 -12.04
CA ASP A 33 2.87 63.86 -11.71
C ASP A 33 1.93 62.78 -11.10
N SER A 34 2.42 61.56 -10.91
CA SER A 34 1.63 60.43 -10.43
C SER A 34 2.20 59.85 -9.12
N LEU A 35 1.32 59.23 -8.34
CA LEU A 35 1.68 58.49 -7.13
C LEU A 35 1.57 56.99 -7.41
N ALA A 36 2.68 56.28 -7.27
CA ALA A 36 2.72 54.83 -7.31
C ALA A 36 2.48 54.28 -5.90
N VAL A 37 1.36 53.59 -5.69
CA VAL A 37 1.00 52.96 -4.42
C VAL A 37 1.17 51.45 -4.55
N THR A 38 2.07 50.88 -3.76
CA THR A 38 2.37 49.45 -3.75
C THR A 38 1.99 48.86 -2.41
N GLY A 39 0.97 48.01 -2.39
CA GLY A 39 0.61 47.18 -1.24
C GLY A 39 1.42 45.89 -1.23
N HIS A 40 1.94 45.48 -0.08
CA HIS A 40 2.52 44.16 0.16
C HIS A 40 1.79 43.52 1.34
N CYS A 41 1.44 42.25 1.21
CA CYS A 41 0.82 41.46 2.28
C CYS A 41 1.42 40.05 2.27
N ASP A 42 2.01 39.63 3.39
CA ASP A 42 2.62 38.30 3.51
C ASP A 42 1.66 37.22 4.04
N SER A 43 0.42 37.61 4.40
CA SER A 43 -0.53 36.71 5.06
C SER A 43 -0.94 35.52 4.19
N LEU A 44 -1.16 35.73 2.89
CA LEU A 44 -1.48 34.67 1.94
C LEU A 44 -0.28 33.75 1.72
N MET A 45 0.90 34.32 1.46
CA MET A 45 2.14 33.56 1.25
C MET A 45 2.42 32.63 2.44
N ARG A 46 2.26 33.13 3.67
CA ARG A 46 2.47 32.34 4.88
C ARG A 46 1.43 31.24 5.07
N ARG A 47 0.19 31.47 4.63
CA ARG A 47 -0.84 30.42 4.60
C ARG A 47 -0.50 29.36 3.57
N CYS A 48 -0.02 29.73 2.37
CA CYS A 48 0.45 28.76 1.38
C CYS A 48 1.56 27.88 1.95
N LEU A 49 2.60 28.47 2.54
CA LEU A 49 3.70 27.72 3.17
C LEU A 49 3.21 26.76 4.26
N PHE A 50 2.27 27.19 5.10
CA PHE A 50 1.69 26.32 6.13
C PHE A 50 0.93 25.12 5.54
N TYR A 51 0.10 25.35 4.52
CA TYR A 51 -0.65 24.27 3.88
C TYR A 51 0.27 23.35 3.07
N GLU A 52 1.31 23.87 2.42
CA GLU A 52 2.34 23.06 1.77
C GLU A 52 3.04 22.13 2.76
N GLU A 53 3.40 22.64 3.95
CA GLU A 53 3.98 21.82 5.01
C GLU A 53 3.00 20.76 5.53
N GLU A 54 1.72 21.09 5.70
CA GLU A 54 0.70 20.10 6.09
C GLU A 54 0.51 19.00 5.04
N VAL A 55 0.48 19.36 3.75
CA VAL A 55 0.37 18.39 2.67
C VAL A 55 1.58 17.45 2.68
N PHE A 56 2.78 18.00 2.84
CA PHE A 56 4.00 17.21 2.94
C PHE A 56 3.96 16.25 4.14
N ARG A 57 3.52 16.71 5.31
CA ARG A 57 3.39 15.85 6.51
C ARG A 57 2.37 14.73 6.31
N ARG A 58 1.28 14.99 5.58
CA ARG A 58 0.26 13.97 5.27
C ARG A 58 0.80 12.94 4.28
N GLN A 59 1.48 13.38 3.22
CA GLN A 59 2.10 12.48 2.26
C GLN A 59 3.10 11.53 2.91
N VAL A 60 3.99 12.02 3.77
CA VAL A 60 4.96 11.17 4.49
C VAL A 60 4.26 10.10 5.34
N ARG A 61 3.13 10.43 5.97
CA ARG A 61 2.34 9.46 6.73
C ARG A 61 1.70 8.41 5.81
N GLU A 62 1.09 8.85 4.71
CA GLU A 62 0.45 7.95 3.73
C GLU A 62 1.47 6.98 3.14
N ASP A 63 2.66 7.45 2.79
CA ASP A 63 3.75 6.62 2.25
C ASP A 63 4.18 5.52 3.24
N SER A 64 4.31 5.85 4.54
CA SER A 64 4.65 4.85 5.55
C SER A 64 3.57 3.78 5.74
N LEU A 65 2.29 4.19 5.63
CA LEU A 65 1.16 3.28 5.73
C LEU A 65 1.10 2.36 4.51
N LEU A 66 1.31 2.91 3.32
CA LEU A 66 1.37 2.14 2.08
C LEU A 66 2.49 1.11 2.12
N GLN A 67 3.69 1.48 2.60
CA GLN A 67 4.79 0.53 2.75
C GLN A 67 4.43 -0.64 3.67
N THR A 68 3.75 -0.36 4.78
CA THR A 68 3.31 -1.38 5.74
C THR A 68 2.26 -2.30 5.13
N VAL A 69 1.29 -1.73 4.41
CA VAL A 69 0.25 -2.50 3.71
C VAL A 69 0.86 -3.39 2.63
N GLU A 70 1.80 -2.89 1.84
CA GLU A 70 2.49 -3.67 0.81
C GLU A 70 3.30 -4.81 1.41
N PHE A 71 3.97 -4.59 2.55
CA PHE A 71 4.67 -5.65 3.28
C PHE A 71 3.70 -6.78 3.68
N TYR A 72 2.58 -6.44 4.33
CA TYR A 72 1.59 -7.45 4.73
C TYR A 72 0.95 -8.17 3.54
N LYS A 73 0.70 -7.48 2.42
CA LYS A 73 0.20 -8.11 1.19
C LYS A 73 1.20 -9.13 0.66
N GLN A 74 2.48 -8.80 0.60
CA GLN A 74 3.52 -9.72 0.14
C GLN A 74 3.60 -10.96 1.04
N GLU A 75 3.51 -10.78 2.35
CA GLU A 75 3.55 -11.89 3.30
C GLU A 75 2.33 -12.81 3.16
N LEU A 76 1.13 -12.25 2.95
CA LEU A 76 -0.07 -13.04 2.65
C LEU A 76 0.04 -13.80 1.33
N VAL A 77 0.61 -13.20 0.29
CA VAL A 77 0.85 -13.88 -1.00
C VAL A 77 1.82 -15.04 -0.82
N ARG A 78 2.87 -14.85 0.00
CA ARG A 78 3.83 -15.90 0.31
C ARG A 78 3.16 -17.07 1.04
N ILE A 79 2.45 -16.81 2.13
CA ILE A 79 1.74 -17.84 2.91
C ILE A 79 0.74 -18.58 2.01
N ARG A 80 0.00 -17.85 1.17
CA ARG A 80 -0.93 -18.45 0.22
C ARG A 80 -0.21 -19.36 -0.78
N SER A 81 0.93 -18.94 -1.31
CA SER A 81 1.73 -19.74 -2.24
C SER A 81 2.31 -21.00 -1.59
N GLU A 82 2.77 -20.90 -0.34
CA GLU A 82 3.26 -22.05 0.45
C GLU A 82 2.10 -23.03 0.72
N THR A 83 0.91 -22.51 1.06
CA THR A 83 -0.28 -23.34 1.26
C THR A 83 -0.72 -24.03 -0.03
N GLU A 84 -0.67 -23.34 -1.18
CA GLU A 84 -1.01 -23.93 -2.48
C GLU A 84 0.01 -25.01 -2.89
N GLN A 85 1.31 -24.81 -2.62
CA GLN A 85 2.35 -25.81 -2.83
C GLN A 85 2.16 -27.04 -1.94
N ASP A 86 1.99 -26.86 -0.63
CA ASP A 86 1.73 -27.95 0.32
C ASP A 86 0.49 -28.76 -0.07
N ILE A 87 -0.60 -28.10 -0.47
CA ILE A 87 -1.80 -28.78 -0.95
C ILE A 87 -1.52 -29.59 -2.22
N THR A 88 -0.70 -29.07 -3.14
CA THR A 88 -0.34 -29.79 -4.36
C THR A 88 0.59 -30.98 -4.09
N GLU A 89 1.58 -30.85 -3.19
CA GLU A 89 2.49 -31.93 -2.80
C GLU A 89 1.76 -33.03 -2.03
N VAL A 90 0.91 -32.67 -1.07
CA VAL A 90 0.07 -33.65 -0.37
C VAL A 90 -0.84 -34.39 -1.34
N LYS A 91 -1.41 -33.70 -2.35
CA LYS A 91 -2.23 -34.35 -3.39
C LYS A 91 -1.42 -35.28 -4.28
N THR A 92 -0.18 -34.93 -4.65
CA THR A 92 0.68 -35.80 -5.48
C THR A 92 1.15 -37.02 -4.70
N GLU A 93 1.54 -36.87 -3.44
CA GLU A 93 1.86 -37.99 -2.54
C GLU A 93 0.67 -38.92 -2.34
N PHE A 94 -0.53 -38.37 -2.08
CA PHE A 94 -1.74 -39.19 -1.94
C PHE A 94 -2.07 -39.93 -3.24
N LYS A 95 -1.94 -39.27 -4.40
CA LYS A 95 -2.20 -39.90 -5.71
C LYS A 95 -1.15 -40.96 -6.08
N GLN A 96 0.09 -40.80 -5.65
CA GLN A 96 1.17 -41.77 -5.82
C GLN A 96 0.99 -42.99 -4.91
N ARG A 97 0.57 -42.77 -3.66
CA ARG A 97 0.30 -43.82 -2.67
C ARG A 97 -0.97 -44.60 -2.99
N PHE A 98 -2.02 -43.91 -3.42
CA PHE A 98 -3.28 -44.50 -3.86
C PHE A 98 -3.33 -44.63 -5.38
N ASN A 99 -2.41 -45.40 -5.97
CA ASN A 99 -2.59 -45.82 -7.35
C ASN A 99 -3.65 -46.95 -7.38
N PRO A 100 -4.86 -46.70 -7.90
CA PRO A 100 -5.98 -47.65 -7.84
C PRO A 100 -5.65 -48.96 -8.58
N VAL A 101 -4.80 -48.90 -9.61
CA VAL A 101 -4.35 -50.07 -10.36
C VAL A 101 -3.44 -50.96 -9.49
N LYS A 102 -2.53 -50.36 -8.71
CA LYS A 102 -1.62 -51.12 -7.83
C LYS A 102 -2.38 -51.78 -6.67
N ILE A 103 -3.35 -51.09 -6.07
CA ILE A 103 -4.18 -51.64 -5.01
C ILE A 103 -5.02 -52.81 -5.53
N SER A 104 -5.63 -52.66 -6.71
CA SER A 104 -6.41 -53.72 -7.35
C SER A 104 -5.57 -54.97 -7.67
N LEU A 105 -4.34 -54.78 -8.17
CA LEU A 105 -3.42 -55.88 -8.46
C LEU A 105 -3.01 -56.65 -7.20
N ILE A 106 -2.68 -55.95 -6.11
CA ILE A 106 -2.31 -56.58 -4.83
C ILE A 106 -3.50 -57.37 -4.25
N ALA A 107 -4.70 -56.79 -4.27
CA ALA A 107 -5.92 -57.46 -3.81
C ALA A 107 -6.24 -58.72 -4.64
N PHE A 108 -6.04 -58.65 -5.96
CA PHE A 108 -6.23 -59.79 -6.86
C PHE A 108 -5.26 -60.94 -6.54
N ILE A 109 -3.97 -60.65 -6.36
CA ILE A 109 -2.95 -61.66 -6.02
C ILE A 109 -3.25 -62.31 -4.67
N ALA A 110 -3.62 -61.51 -3.66
CA ALA A 110 -3.98 -62.02 -2.34
C ALA A 110 -5.24 -62.91 -2.38
N GLY A 111 -6.25 -62.51 -3.16
CA GLY A 111 -7.48 -63.30 -3.35
C GLY A 111 -7.20 -64.65 -4.02
N MET A 112 -6.37 -64.66 -5.07
CA MET A 112 -5.97 -65.89 -5.76
C MET A 112 -5.22 -66.85 -4.84
N ALA A 113 -4.25 -66.35 -4.05
CA ALA A 113 -3.51 -67.16 -3.09
C ALA A 113 -4.45 -67.75 -2.02
N SER A 114 -5.37 -66.94 -1.46
CA SER A 114 -6.36 -67.39 -0.50
C SER A 114 -7.28 -68.48 -1.07
N GLY A 115 -7.70 -68.33 -2.33
CA GLY A 115 -8.53 -69.34 -3.02
C GLY A 115 -7.81 -70.67 -3.20
N ILE A 116 -6.53 -70.65 -3.57
CA ILE A 116 -5.71 -71.86 -3.70
C ILE A 116 -5.55 -72.55 -2.34
N VAL A 117 -5.21 -71.80 -1.29
CA VAL A 117 -5.08 -72.34 0.08
C VAL A 117 -6.39 -72.98 0.54
N LEU A 118 -7.52 -72.31 0.33
CA LEU A 118 -8.83 -72.82 0.73
C LEU A 118 -9.18 -74.13 -0.01
N THR A 119 -8.87 -74.20 -1.31
CA THR A 119 -9.12 -75.40 -2.12
C THR A 119 -8.28 -76.59 -1.66
N VAL A 120 -7.01 -76.36 -1.31
CA VAL A 120 -6.12 -77.40 -0.77
C VAL A 120 -6.61 -77.88 0.60
N LEU A 121 -7.04 -76.96 1.47
CA LEU A 121 -7.58 -77.29 2.80
C LEU A 121 -8.87 -78.12 2.70
N ILE A 122 -9.76 -77.78 1.78
CA ILE A 122 -11.01 -78.53 1.53
C ILE A 122 -10.69 -79.93 1.00
N LYS A 123 -9.77 -80.08 0.03
CA LYS A 123 -9.36 -81.40 -0.46
C LYS A 123 -8.73 -82.25 0.63
N ARG A 124 -7.87 -81.67 1.47
CA ARG A 124 -7.24 -82.38 2.59
C ARG A 124 -8.28 -82.90 3.59
N ARG A 125 -9.28 -82.07 3.93
CA ARG A 125 -10.38 -82.46 4.83
C ARG A 125 -11.29 -83.55 4.23
N LEU A 126 -11.45 -83.60 2.91
CA LEU A 126 -12.25 -84.63 2.22
C LEU A 126 -11.53 -85.98 2.08
N TYR A 127 -10.20 -86.00 2.10
CA TYR A 127 -9.41 -87.23 1.98
C TYR A 127 -9.11 -87.91 3.32
N GLU A 128 -9.34 -87.21 4.44
CA GLU A 128 -9.18 -87.71 5.81
C GLU A 128 -10.48 -88.32 6.39
N LYS A 129 -11.47 -88.61 5.53
CA LYS A 129 -12.76 -89.23 5.87
C LYS A 129 -12.89 -90.57 5.16
#